data_AF-A0A8C4QJZ3-F1
#
_entry.id   AF-A0A8C4QJZ3-F1
#
_cell.length_a   1.000
_cell.length_b   1.000
_cell.length_c   1.000
_cell.angle_alpha   90.00
_cell.angle_beta   90.00
_cell.angle_gamma   90.00
#
_symmetry.space_group_name_H-M   'P 1'
#
loop_
_entity.id
_entity.type
_entity.pdbx_description
1 polymer ?
#
loop_
_entity_poly.entity_id
_entity_poly.type
_entity_poly.pdbx_seq_one_letter_code
_entity_poly.pdbx_strand_id
1 'polypeptide(L)'
;MEISFTFAVFCYMLAFLLSIALIFFAVCHLLLPEYFIHALFCVMFLCSMEWLTLGLNTPLLCYHVWRFFHRPALRSLYSPGVLMSSHMISQCQREAGLKLAFYLLSFFYYLYSMIYTLISQ
;
A
#
# COMPACT_ATOMS: atom_id res chain seq x y z
N MET A 1 -14.68 -26.48 -2.09
CA MET A 1 -15.04 -25.06 -2.26
C MET A 1 -15.02 -24.29 -0.95
N GLU A 2 -15.38 -24.89 0.19
CA GLU A 2 -15.37 -24.20 1.50
C GLU A 2 -13.97 -23.71 1.97
N ILE A 3 -12.91 -24.51 1.77
CA ILE A 3 -11.55 -24.15 2.23
C ILE A 3 -10.99 -22.90 1.51
N SER A 4 -11.21 -22.79 0.20
CA SER A 4 -10.80 -21.61 -0.58
C SER A 4 -11.58 -20.36 -0.18
N PHE A 5 -12.83 -20.53 0.23
CA PHE A 5 -13.69 -19.45 0.67
C PHE A 5 -13.23 -18.87 2.02
N THR A 6 -12.96 -19.72 3.02
CA THR A 6 -12.48 -19.26 4.34
C THR A 6 -11.11 -18.58 4.26
N PHE A 7 -10.22 -19.05 3.38
CA PHE A 7 -8.91 -18.45 3.16
C PHE A 7 -9.00 -17.03 2.57
N ALA A 8 -9.93 -16.81 1.63
CA ALA A 8 -10.17 -15.50 1.03
C ALA A 8 -10.69 -14.50 2.08
N VAL A 9 -11.67 -14.89 2.90
CA VAL A 9 -12.20 -14.03 3.97
C VAL A 9 -11.11 -13.67 4.99
N PHE A 10 -10.26 -14.62 5.36
CA PHE A 10 -9.11 -14.35 6.25
C PHE A 10 -8.12 -13.35 5.61
N CYS A 11 -7.81 -13.51 4.32
CA CYS A 11 -6.97 -12.54 3.60
C CYS A 11 -7.59 -11.14 3.57
N TYR A 12 -8.89 -11.01 3.31
CA TYR A 12 -9.58 -9.71 3.32
C TYR A 12 -9.65 -9.07 4.70
N MET A 13 -9.85 -9.86 5.76
CA MET A 13 -9.82 -9.39 7.15
C MET A 13 -8.43 -8.88 7.56
N LEU A 14 -7.39 -9.64 7.24
CA LEU A 14 -6.01 -9.24 7.50
C LEU A 14 -5.63 -8.00 6.67
N ALA A 15 -6.08 -7.94 5.41
CA ALA A 15 -5.86 -6.83 4.50
C ALA A 15 -6.49 -5.53 5.03
N PHE A 16 -7.71 -5.62 5.55
CA PHE A 16 -8.40 -4.51 6.18
C PHE A 16 -7.61 -3.98 7.39
N LEU A 17 -7.22 -4.88 8.31
CA LEU A 17 -6.52 -4.50 9.54
C LEU A 17 -5.13 -3.89 9.25
N LEU A 18 -4.40 -4.44 8.28
CA LEU A 18 -3.12 -3.91 7.82
C LEU A 18 -3.27 -2.59 7.04
N SER A 19 -4.34 -2.40 6.26
CA SER A 19 -4.60 -1.13 5.58
C SER A 19 -4.85 0.02 6.57
N ILE A 20 -5.53 -0.25 7.70
CA ILE A 20 -5.67 0.70 8.79
C ILE A 20 -4.32 1.05 9.41
N ALA A 21 -3.48 0.04 9.66
CA ALA A 21 -2.13 0.26 10.18
C ALA A 21 -1.28 1.09 9.20
N LEU A 22 -1.37 0.82 7.90
CA LEU A 22 -0.66 1.58 6.87
C LEU A 22 -1.14 3.02 6.76
N ILE A 23 -2.45 3.28 6.86
CA ILE A 23 -3.00 4.65 6.89
C ILE A 23 -2.46 5.40 8.10
N PHE A 24 -2.40 4.76 9.28
CA PHE A 24 -1.83 5.36 10.49
C PHE A 24 -0.32 5.66 10.35
N PHE A 25 0.46 4.70 9.84
CA PHE A 25 1.90 4.88 9.61
C PHE A 25 2.22 5.89 8.51
N ALA A 26 1.37 6.00 7.47
CA ALA A 26 1.48 7.01 6.42
C ALA A 26 1.30 8.43 6.98
N VAL A 27 0.42 8.60 7.97
CA VAL A 27 0.28 9.87 8.71
C VAL A 27 1.49 10.14 9.61
N CYS A 28 2.12 9.09 10.16
CA CYS A 28 3.31 9.20 11.03
C CYS A 28 4.67 9.31 10.30
N HIS A 29 4.72 9.40 8.97
CA HIS A 29 5.94 9.64 8.18
C HIS A 29 7.10 8.62 8.39
N LEU A 30 6.79 7.35 8.66
CA LEU A 30 7.79 6.28 8.75
C LEU A 30 7.95 5.56 7.39
N LEU A 31 8.90 6.06 6.59
CA LEU A 31 9.12 5.64 5.19
C LEU A 31 9.68 4.22 5.01
N LEU A 32 10.24 3.55 6.02
CA LEU A 32 10.82 2.20 5.86
C LEU A 32 9.86 1.03 6.10
N PRO A 33 9.02 1.00 7.17
CA PRO A 33 8.15 -0.14 7.44
C PRO A 33 7.02 -0.32 6.43
N GLU A 34 6.57 0.75 5.76
CA GLU A 34 5.46 0.73 4.79
C GLU A 34 5.74 -0.22 3.60
N TYR A 35 6.95 -0.15 3.03
CA TYR A 35 7.36 -0.91 1.84
C TYR A 35 7.40 -2.41 2.12
N PHE A 36 7.83 -2.80 3.31
CA PHE A 36 7.95 -4.20 3.72
C PHE A 36 6.56 -4.84 3.89
N ILE A 37 5.64 -4.13 4.54
CA ILE A 37 4.27 -4.60 4.76
C ILE A 37 3.52 -4.71 3.42
N HIS A 38 3.71 -3.75 2.50
CA HIS A 38 3.06 -3.78 1.19
C HIS A 38 3.59 -4.91 0.28
N ALA A 39 4.88 -5.25 0.38
CA ALA A 39 5.45 -6.39 -0.33
C ALA A 39 4.90 -7.73 0.20
N LEU A 40 4.83 -7.90 1.52
CA LEU A 40 4.21 -9.06 2.17
C LEU A 40 2.76 -9.25 1.71
N PHE A 41 2.01 -8.14 1.62
CA PHE A 41 0.64 -8.10 1.16
C PHE A 41 0.46 -8.63 -0.26
N CYS A 42 1.27 -8.14 -1.21
CA CYS A 42 1.15 -8.59 -2.60
C CYS A 42 1.49 -10.07 -2.78
N VAL A 43 2.44 -10.61 -2.00
CA VAL A 43 2.72 -12.06 -2.02
C VAL A 43 1.51 -12.86 -1.51
N MET A 44 0.84 -12.38 -0.47
CA MET A 44 -0.33 -13.04 0.10
C MET A 44 -1.54 -13.04 -0.85
N PHE A 45 -1.78 -11.92 -1.56
CA PHE A 45 -2.82 -11.84 -2.60
C PHE A 45 -2.50 -12.67 -3.85
N LEU A 46 -1.22 -12.80 -4.20
CA LEU A 46 -0.77 -13.67 -5.29
C LEU A 46 -1.08 -15.15 -4.96
N CYS A 47 -0.93 -15.56 -3.69
CA CYS A 47 -1.37 -16.87 -3.22
C CYS A 47 -2.90 -17.06 -3.21
N SER A 48 -3.68 -15.99 -3.11
CA SER A 48 -5.15 -16.03 -3.13
C SER A 48 -5.76 -15.98 -4.54
N MET A 49 -4.94 -15.89 -5.60
CA MET A 49 -5.39 -15.79 -7.01
C MET A 49 -6.37 -14.62 -7.29
N GLU A 50 -6.28 -13.55 -6.49
CA GLU A 50 -7.16 -12.38 -6.58
C GLU A 50 -6.53 -11.29 -7.48
N TRP A 51 -6.67 -11.50 -8.79
CA TRP A 51 -6.04 -10.69 -9.84
C TRP A 51 -6.49 -9.22 -9.84
N LEU A 52 -7.74 -8.95 -9.46
CA LEU A 52 -8.34 -7.60 -9.50
C LEU A 52 -7.73 -6.70 -8.43
N THR A 53 -7.55 -7.26 -7.23
CA THR A 53 -6.91 -6.60 -6.10
C THR A 53 -5.42 -6.35 -6.34
N LEU A 54 -4.76 -7.31 -6.99
CA LEU A 54 -3.36 -7.20 -7.38
C LEU A 54 -3.19 -6.12 -8.46
N GLY A 55 -4.10 -6.05 -9.43
CA GLY A 55 -4.15 -5.00 -10.46
C GLY A 55 -4.31 -3.59 -9.89
N LEU A 56 -5.13 -3.42 -8.84
CA LEU A 56 -5.31 -2.13 -8.17
C LEU A 56 -4.06 -1.68 -7.36
N ASN A 57 -3.30 -2.62 -6.79
CA ASN A 57 -2.04 -2.31 -6.07
C ASN A 57 -0.81 -2.25 -7.00
N THR A 58 -0.89 -2.85 -8.19
CA THR A 58 0.17 -2.84 -9.21
C THR A 58 0.66 -1.43 -9.58
N PRO A 59 -0.18 -0.39 -9.80
CA PRO A 59 0.34 0.95 -10.08
C PRO A 59 1.17 1.53 -8.93
N LEU A 60 0.80 1.24 -7.67
CA LEU A 60 1.55 1.68 -6.50
C LEU A 60 2.91 0.97 -6.40
N LEU A 61 2.92 -0.34 -6.67
CA LEU A 61 4.14 -1.17 -6.74
C LEU A 61 5.05 -0.75 -7.87
N CYS A 62 4.50 -0.53 -9.07
CA CYS A 62 5.24 -0.06 -10.22
C CYS A 62 5.85 1.33 -9.95
N TYR A 63 5.13 2.22 -9.25
CA TYR A 63 5.66 3.49 -8.79
C TYR A 63 6.82 3.32 -7.78
N HIS A 64 6.71 2.38 -6.85
CA HIS A 64 7.77 2.07 -5.87
C HIS A 64 9.02 1.50 -6.55
N VAL A 65 8.83 0.57 -7.49
CA VAL A 65 9.91 -0.05 -8.29
C VAL A 65 10.55 0.97 -9.21
N TRP A 66 9.76 1.74 -9.96
CA TRP A 66 10.25 2.81 -10.82
C TRP A 66 11.06 3.83 -10.03
N ARG A 67 10.60 4.23 -8.84
CA ARG A 67 11.32 5.14 -7.94
C ARG A 67 12.64 4.54 -7.44
N PHE A 68 12.69 3.24 -7.18
CA PHE A 68 13.93 2.56 -6.78
C PHE A 68 14.98 2.60 -7.92
N PHE A 69 14.55 2.41 -9.17
CA PHE A 69 15.43 2.43 -10.34
C PHE A 69 15.78 3.84 -10.86
N HIS A 70 14.84 4.79 -10.82
CA HIS A 70 15.03 6.17 -11.33
C HIS A 70 15.63 7.14 -10.31
N ARG A 71 16.01 6.67 -9.11
CA ARG A 71 16.80 7.45 -8.16
C ARG A 71 18.27 7.00 -8.24
N PRO A 72 19.09 7.50 -9.19
CA PRO A 72 20.53 7.40 -9.01
C PRO A 72 20.89 8.27 -7.79
N ALA A 73 21.60 7.68 -6.83
CA ALA A 73 22.15 8.34 -5.63
C ALA A 73 21.17 8.67 -4.48
N LEU A 74 20.75 7.64 -3.75
CA LEU A 74 20.32 7.72 -2.34
C LEU A 74 21.49 8.08 -1.37
N ARG A 75 22.40 8.99 -1.76
CA ARG A 75 23.60 9.31 -0.93
C ARG A 75 23.92 10.80 -0.79
N SER A 76 23.44 11.68 -1.68
CA SER A 76 23.84 13.10 -1.69
C SER A 76 22.81 14.08 -1.10
N LEU A 77 21.61 13.62 -0.71
CA LEU A 77 20.47 14.46 -0.31
C LEU A 77 20.10 14.40 1.19
N TYR A 78 20.85 13.62 1.99
CA TYR A 78 20.68 13.56 3.45
C TYR A 78 21.41 14.68 4.23
N SER A 79 21.88 15.72 3.54
CA SER A 79 22.31 16.95 4.22
C SER A 79 21.06 17.77 4.60
N PRO A 80 20.83 18.06 5.90
CA PRO A 80 19.59 18.68 6.39
C PRO A 80 19.27 20.05 5.75
N GLY A 81 20.23 20.71 5.11
CA GLY A 81 20.05 21.99 4.40
C GLY A 81 19.30 21.91 3.06
N VAL A 82 19.27 20.77 2.37
CA VAL A 82 18.55 20.64 1.08
C VAL A 82 17.13 20.09 1.28
N LEU A 83 16.92 19.30 2.35
CA LEU A 83 15.62 18.70 2.69
C LEU A 83 14.60 19.75 3.17
N MET A 84 15.08 20.87 3.74
CA MET A 84 14.25 21.96 4.26
C MET A 84 13.94 23.05 3.22
N SER A 85 14.10 22.75 1.93
CA SER A 85 13.63 23.62 0.85
C SER A 85 12.13 23.44 0.64
N SER A 86 11.37 24.54 0.59
CA SER A 86 9.90 24.57 0.46
C SER A 86 9.37 23.78 -0.76
N HIS A 87 10.17 23.70 -1.84
CA HIS A 87 9.84 22.93 -3.03
C HIS A 87 9.91 21.41 -2.80
N MET A 88 10.80 20.92 -1.93
CA MET A 88 10.89 19.49 -1.61
C MET A 88 9.74 19.05 -0.69
N ILE A 89 9.36 19.91 0.26
CA ILE A 89 8.24 19.65 1.19
C ILE A 89 6.92 19.53 0.43
N SER A 90 6.64 20.44 -0.52
CA SER A 90 5.39 20.39 -1.31
C SER A 90 5.31 19.15 -2.22
N GLN A 91 6.44 18.70 -2.79
CA GLN A 91 6.50 17.47 -3.56
C GLN A 91 6.30 16.22 -2.68
N CYS A 92 6.96 16.18 -1.52
CA CYS A 92 6.78 15.08 -0.56
C CYS A 92 5.34 14.98 -0.04
N GLN A 93 4.69 16.12 0.22
CA GLN A 93 3.28 16.19 0.62
C GLN A 93 2.35 15.72 -0.48
N ARG A 94 2.61 16.07 -1.75
CA ARG A 94 1.81 15.63 -2.89
C ARG A 94 1.96 14.14 -3.15
N GLU A 95 3.17 13.59 -3.00
CA GLU A 95 3.41 12.14 -3.07
C GLU A 95 2.72 11.39 -1.92
N ALA A 96 2.79 11.90 -0.69
CA ALA A 96 2.10 11.33 0.46
C ALA A 96 0.57 11.40 0.30
N GLY A 97 0.04 12.50 -0.24
CA GLY A 97 -1.39 12.66 -0.51
C GLY A 97 -1.91 11.68 -1.55
N LEU A 98 -1.14 11.42 -2.61
CA LEU A 98 -1.50 10.42 -3.62
C LEU A 98 -1.48 9.00 -3.02
N LYS A 99 -0.45 8.66 -2.23
CA LYS A 99 -0.39 7.37 -1.52
C LYS A 99 -1.57 7.18 -0.56
N LEU A 100 -1.89 8.22 0.21
CA LEU A 100 -3.02 8.20 1.14
C LEU A 100 -4.35 7.98 0.40
N ALA A 101 -4.56 8.65 -0.73
CA ALA A 101 -5.75 8.47 -1.55
C ALA A 101 -5.88 7.02 -2.08
N PHE A 102 -4.76 6.41 -2.49
CA PHE A 102 -4.74 5.00 -2.89
C PHE A 102 -5.07 4.05 -1.73
N TYR A 103 -4.44 4.24 -0.56
CA TYR A 103 -4.74 3.40 0.61
C TYR A 103 -6.21 3.53 1.05
N LEU A 104 -6.79 4.73 0.97
CA LEU A 104 -8.20 4.96 1.27
C LEU A 104 -9.13 4.29 0.25
N LEU A 105 -8.79 4.32 -1.05
CA LEU A 105 -9.56 3.63 -2.08
C LEU A 105 -9.51 2.11 -1.89
N SER A 106 -8.32 1.56 -1.64
CA SER A 106 -8.13 0.14 -1.34
C SER A 106 -8.86 -0.28 -0.06
N PHE A 107 -8.92 0.58 0.95
CA PHE A 107 -9.67 0.34 2.18
C PHE A 107 -11.16 0.11 1.92
N PHE A 108 -11.82 0.97 1.14
CA PHE A 108 -13.23 0.78 0.79
C PHE A 108 -13.45 -0.49 -0.06
N TYR A 109 -12.50 -0.81 -0.93
CA TYR A 109 -12.55 -2.03 -1.75
C TYR A 109 -12.43 -3.31 -0.90
N TYR A 110 -11.51 -3.36 0.09
CA TYR A 110 -11.39 -4.50 1.01
C TYR A 110 -12.65 -4.67 1.86
N LEU A 111 -13.21 -3.55 2.33
CA LEU A 111 -14.46 -3.55 3.08
C LEU A 111 -15.61 -4.13 2.23
N TYR A 112 -15.76 -3.67 0.99
CA TYR A 112 -16.76 -4.20 0.06
C TYR A 112 -16.57 -5.70 -0.21
N SER A 113 -15.34 -6.13 -0.50
CA SER A 113 -15.03 -7.54 -0.82
C SER A 113 -15.26 -8.48 0.36
N MET A 114 -14.94 -8.03 1.58
CA MET A 114 -15.24 -8.74 2.82
C MET A 114 -16.75 -8.91 3.04
N ILE A 115 -17.53 -7.83 2.90
CA ILE A 115 -19.00 -7.90 3.06
C ILE A 115 -19.62 -8.80 1.98
N TYR A 116 -19.20 -8.64 0.72
CA TYR A 116 -19.72 -9.42 -0.39
C TYR A 116 -19.49 -10.92 -0.20
N THR A 117 -18.25 -11.31 0.17
CA THR A 117 -17.95 -12.71 0.45
C THR A 117 -18.78 -13.24 1.61
N LEU A 118 -18.86 -12.53 2.74
CA LEU A 118 -19.68 -12.92 3.90
C LEU A 118 -21.17 -13.13 3.57
N ILE A 119 -21.75 -12.30 2.69
CA ILE A 119 -23.15 -12.42 2.28
C ILE A 119 -23.36 -13.52 1.24
N SER A 120 -22.35 -13.81 0.42
CA SER A 120 -22.43 -14.88 -0.59
C SER A 120 -22.25 -16.29 -0.04
N GLN A 121 -21.99 -16.43 1.27
CA GLN A 121 -22.06 -17.71 2.00
C GLN A 121 -23.51 -18.11 2.26
#